data_AF-A0A925DZU0-F1
#
_entry.id   AF-A0A925DZU0-F1
#
_cell.length_a   1.000
_cell.length_b   1.000
_cell.length_c   1.000
_cell.angle_alpha   90.00
_cell.angle_beta   90.00
_cell.angle_gamma   90.00
#
_symmetry.space_group_name_H-M   'P 1'
#
loop_
_entity.id
_entity.type
_entity.pdbx_description
1 polymer ?
#
loop_
_entity_poly.entity_id
_entity_poly.type
_entity_poly.pdbx_seq_one_letter_code
_entity_poly.pdbx_strand_id
1 'polypeptide(L)'
;MTRRYRVFIVIALLIMTSIVLKVWAAPDPQANLFEAFLQDNRQDLETLANQVLGEGARPPTWTFNTDLNTVNFTADLWFDNEQLADAIFGGGQRPPAWFGATSAVPEILNRNVRHDMELAADTIFGADTRPEGWRGSDNIYRCDRTLQNLVRLLDVIYDQRLDTQQSVANYCVAATLAAVNDLTPILFASSESQAALPTLSLALRGDVERLADEVLGLGNRPPGWIGNAQENSPTLIGDASNDIEILADLEFGSGTRPAQWSTFSGTTAAIYYRNMRYNLELLTDSALGQGVRPRGWQGVNPLEKCTVAEQALVAAVESNFGFVQDETIIDSLDYCSLTLFSANNIAENPPVPEVVEGETGDPDARFIAEARYAFTYLDVAALQYMGIMPGGTQFRAWYRNFNESNMMFVSGQDFAVFIDQRFTSLPREVFDGLPTLEGIRPLTFCDAFWCNGPGPTPTPTGGGPLLALINAATPPATVSAQQVAQAGAKAQVSWNYIRVTYLLDRPETGTVQVALEICAEPAQIACEPVLRVFDNSIGQEKAAISQYNGLNVYEFTYGYITNVVVEGTTRVSSDIWISDPTIR
;
A
#
# COMPACT_ATOMS: atom_id res chain seq x y z
N MET A 1 46.06 42.37 12.56
CA MET A 1 45.24 41.21 13.02
C MET A 1 43.72 41.43 12.95
N THR A 2 43.21 42.64 12.69
CA THR A 2 41.78 42.97 12.84
C THR A 2 40.89 42.70 11.61
N ARG A 3 41.47 42.55 10.39
CA ARG A 3 40.68 42.35 9.16
C ARG A 3 40.27 40.88 8.91
N ARG A 4 41.11 39.92 9.31
CA ARG A 4 40.82 38.48 9.17
C ARG A 4 39.76 37.99 10.15
N TYR A 5 39.70 38.57 11.35
CA TYR A 5 38.68 38.25 12.36
C TYR A 5 37.28 38.70 11.96
N ARG A 6 37.16 39.85 11.26
CA ARG A 6 35.86 40.35 10.78
C ARG A 6 35.26 39.47 9.69
N VAL A 7 36.08 38.93 8.80
CA VAL A 7 35.61 38.02 7.74
C VAL A 7 35.12 36.69 8.34
N PHE A 8 35.82 36.15 9.34
CA PHE A 8 35.41 34.92 10.01
C PHE A 8 34.09 35.08 10.79
N ILE A 9 33.88 36.23 11.44
CA ILE A 9 32.62 36.49 12.17
C ILE A 9 31.44 36.61 11.20
N VAL A 10 31.62 37.25 10.03
CA VAL A 10 30.55 37.38 9.03
C VAL A 10 30.21 36.02 8.39
N ILE A 11 31.21 35.18 8.12
CA ILE A 11 30.98 33.82 7.60
C ILE A 11 30.31 32.94 8.65
N ALA A 12 30.73 33.00 9.91
CA ALA A 12 30.11 32.25 11.00
C ALA A 12 28.66 32.70 11.25
N LEU A 13 28.36 34.00 11.13
CA LEU A 13 26.99 34.51 11.22
C LEU A 13 26.14 34.05 10.02
N LEU A 14 26.69 34.05 8.80
CA LEU A 14 25.99 33.55 7.61
C LEU A 14 25.68 32.06 7.70
N ILE A 15 26.62 31.26 8.23
CA ILE A 15 26.43 29.81 8.46
C ILE A 15 25.42 29.56 9.59
N MET A 16 25.44 30.35 10.66
CA MET A 16 24.43 30.24 11.74
C MET A 16 23.04 30.66 11.26
N THR A 17 22.91 31.70 10.42
CA THR A 17 21.61 32.08 9.86
C THR A 17 21.07 31.07 8.83
N SER A 18 21.94 30.37 8.09
CA SER A 18 21.51 29.33 7.15
C SER A 18 21.16 28.00 7.83
N ILE A 19 21.67 27.75 9.04
CA ILE A 19 21.30 26.57 9.84
C ILE A 19 20.00 26.82 10.62
N VAL A 20 19.74 28.04 11.11
CA VAL A 20 18.50 28.35 11.86
C VAL A 20 17.27 28.50 10.96
N LEU A 21 17.43 28.79 9.67
CA LEU A 21 16.31 28.86 8.71
C LEU A 21 15.91 27.49 8.12
N LYS A 22 16.57 26.39 8.48
CA LYS A 22 16.26 25.04 7.97
C LYS A 22 15.41 24.16 8.89
N VAL A 23 14.98 24.66 10.05
CA VAL A 23 14.22 23.86 11.02
C VAL A 23 12.99 24.62 11.47
N TRP A 24 12.02 24.82 10.58
CA TRP A 24 10.56 24.90 10.83
C TRP A 24 9.93 24.76 9.44
N ALA A 25 9.99 23.55 8.87
CA ALA A 25 9.05 23.19 7.83
C ALA A 25 7.66 23.27 8.48
N ALA A 26 6.84 24.22 8.03
CA ALA A 26 5.43 24.25 8.34
C ALA A 26 4.78 22.92 7.90
N PRO A 27 3.62 22.53 8.44
CA PRO A 27 2.90 21.35 7.97
C PRO A 27 2.63 21.46 6.46
N ASP A 28 2.59 20.31 5.79
CA ASP A 28 2.54 20.16 4.33
C ASP A 28 1.54 21.09 3.62
N PRO A 29 1.95 21.89 2.62
CA PRO A 29 1.02 22.61 1.75
C PRO A 29 0.13 21.68 0.91
N GLN A 30 0.43 20.37 0.83
CA GLN A 30 -0.37 19.39 0.09
C GLN A 30 -1.69 19.00 0.78
N ALA A 31 -1.72 18.87 2.12
CA ALA A 31 -2.96 18.56 2.84
C ALA A 31 -4.05 19.62 2.58
N ASN A 32 -3.64 20.89 2.48
CA ASN A 32 -4.52 22.02 2.18
C ASN A 32 -5.09 21.98 0.74
N LEU A 33 -4.33 21.48 -0.24
CA LEU A 33 -4.81 21.43 -1.63
C LEU A 33 -5.87 20.35 -1.85
N PHE A 34 -5.69 19.17 -1.25
CA PHE A 34 -6.70 18.11 -1.35
C PHE A 34 -7.98 18.46 -0.59
N GLU A 35 -7.84 19.03 0.61
CA GLU A 35 -8.98 19.54 1.40
C GLU A 35 -9.75 20.64 0.66
N ALA A 36 -9.04 21.58 0.02
CA ALA A 36 -9.68 22.61 -0.81
C ALA A 36 -10.44 21.97 -1.99
N PHE A 37 -9.84 20.98 -2.67
CA PHE A 37 -10.49 20.28 -3.78
C PHE A 37 -11.75 19.51 -3.34
N LEU A 38 -11.71 18.86 -2.16
CA LEU A 38 -12.89 18.23 -1.55
C LEU A 38 -14.00 19.25 -1.25
N GLN A 39 -13.63 20.41 -0.69
CA GLN A 39 -14.59 21.46 -0.38
C GLN A 39 -15.20 22.08 -1.65
N ASP A 40 -14.40 22.27 -2.70
CA ASP A 40 -14.89 22.76 -3.99
C ASP A 40 -15.88 21.79 -4.61
N ASN A 41 -15.58 20.49 -4.58
CA ASN A 41 -16.50 19.47 -5.08
C ASN A 41 -17.81 19.41 -4.29
N ARG A 42 -17.75 19.51 -2.96
CA ARG A 42 -18.95 19.59 -2.12
C ARG A 42 -19.81 20.80 -2.45
N GLN A 43 -19.19 21.97 -2.65
CA GLN A 43 -19.90 23.21 -2.98
C GLN A 43 -20.54 23.13 -4.37
N ASP A 44 -19.81 22.60 -5.35
CA ASP A 44 -20.32 22.41 -6.71
C ASP A 44 -21.47 21.40 -6.74
N LEU A 45 -21.39 20.32 -5.95
CA LEU A 45 -22.46 19.33 -5.81
C LEU A 45 -23.73 19.96 -5.23
N GLU A 46 -23.59 20.77 -4.18
CA GLU A 46 -24.73 21.51 -3.60
C GLU A 46 -25.30 22.54 -4.58
N THR A 47 -24.45 23.18 -5.37
CA THR A 47 -24.85 24.15 -6.39
C THR A 47 -25.65 23.45 -7.49
N LEU A 48 -25.17 22.32 -8.01
CA LEU A 48 -25.88 21.52 -9.01
C LEU A 48 -27.20 20.97 -8.46
N ALA A 49 -27.19 20.46 -7.22
CA ALA A 49 -28.39 19.99 -6.56
C ALA A 49 -29.46 21.09 -6.41
N ASN A 50 -29.07 22.32 -6.07
CA ASN A 50 -30.00 23.45 -6.02
C ASN A 50 -30.63 23.76 -7.39
N GLN A 51 -29.88 23.63 -8.47
CA GLN A 51 -30.38 23.88 -9.83
C GLN A 51 -31.35 22.78 -10.29
N VAL A 52 -31.06 21.52 -9.96
CA VAL A 52 -31.83 20.36 -10.42
C VAL A 52 -33.05 20.08 -9.53
N LEU A 53 -32.87 20.12 -8.21
CA LEU A 53 -33.89 19.72 -7.22
C LEU A 53 -34.66 20.92 -6.65
N GLY A 54 -34.10 22.13 -6.77
CA GLY A 54 -34.57 23.33 -6.09
C GLY A 54 -33.74 23.68 -4.86
N GLU A 55 -33.78 24.95 -4.48
CA GLU A 55 -32.99 25.48 -3.37
C GLU A 55 -33.34 24.78 -2.05
N GLY A 56 -32.34 24.16 -1.40
CA GLY A 56 -32.49 23.43 -0.14
C GLY A 56 -33.29 22.11 -0.23
N ALA A 57 -33.81 21.75 -1.41
CA ALA A 57 -34.50 20.49 -1.62
C ALA A 57 -33.49 19.36 -1.79
N ARG A 58 -33.50 18.38 -0.90
CA ARG A 58 -32.61 17.20 -0.96
C ARG A 58 -33.40 15.92 -0.73
N PRO A 59 -32.93 14.78 -1.27
CA PRO A 59 -33.44 13.48 -0.91
C PRO A 59 -33.37 13.24 0.61
N PRO A 60 -34.27 12.43 1.20
CA PRO A 60 -34.27 12.16 2.65
C PRO A 60 -32.96 11.56 3.18
N THR A 61 -32.20 10.89 2.31
CA THR A 61 -30.93 10.21 2.63
C THR A 61 -29.69 11.04 2.26
N TRP A 62 -29.84 12.31 1.86
CA TRP A 62 -28.70 13.20 1.64
C TRP A 62 -27.89 13.35 2.93
N THR A 63 -26.57 13.22 2.85
CA THR A 63 -25.73 13.14 4.07
C THR A 63 -25.57 14.47 4.77
N PHE A 64 -25.60 15.58 4.02
CA PHE A 64 -25.28 16.93 4.50
C PHE A 64 -23.91 17.05 5.18
N ASN A 65 -22.98 16.13 4.88
CA ASN A 65 -21.66 16.16 5.48
C ASN A 65 -20.84 17.32 4.89
N THR A 66 -20.41 18.23 5.77
CA THR A 66 -19.61 19.41 5.43
C THR A 66 -18.31 19.51 6.24
N ASP A 67 -18.05 18.52 7.11
CA ASP A 67 -16.86 18.48 7.95
C ASP A 67 -15.79 17.59 7.31
N LEU A 68 -14.77 18.22 6.74
CA LEU A 68 -13.64 17.55 6.07
C LEU A 68 -12.86 16.60 6.99
N ASN A 69 -12.99 16.74 8.32
CA ASN A 69 -12.30 15.88 9.29
C ASN A 69 -13.00 14.52 9.48
N THR A 70 -14.19 14.34 8.91
CA THR A 70 -14.92 13.08 9.03
C THR A 70 -14.32 12.01 8.11
N VAL A 71 -14.13 10.81 8.66
CA VAL A 71 -13.51 9.67 7.94
C VAL A 71 -14.30 9.24 6.70
N ASN A 72 -15.59 9.55 6.66
CA ASN A 72 -16.50 9.22 5.59
C ASN A 72 -16.78 10.40 4.64
N PHE A 73 -16.13 11.56 4.79
CA PHE A 73 -16.44 12.75 3.97
C PHE A 73 -16.49 12.44 2.46
N THR A 74 -15.47 11.77 1.92
CA THR A 74 -15.40 11.45 0.49
C THR A 74 -16.45 10.41 0.08
N ALA A 75 -16.74 9.42 0.95
CA ALA A 75 -17.76 8.42 0.68
C ALA A 75 -19.18 9.04 0.70
N ASP A 76 -19.44 9.94 1.64
CA ASP A 76 -20.67 10.71 1.75
C ASP A 76 -20.85 11.64 0.54
N LEU A 77 -19.78 12.30 0.10
CA LEU A 77 -19.75 13.13 -1.09
C LEU A 77 -20.09 12.31 -2.36
N TRP A 78 -19.50 11.13 -2.51
CA TRP A 78 -19.85 10.21 -3.59
C TRP A 78 -21.32 9.76 -3.50
N PHE A 79 -21.78 9.37 -2.32
CA PHE A 79 -23.15 8.90 -2.12
C PHE A 79 -24.19 9.99 -2.48
N ASP A 80 -23.95 11.23 -2.08
CA ASP A 80 -24.79 12.36 -2.46
C ASP A 80 -24.74 12.64 -3.98
N ASN A 81 -23.57 12.49 -4.62
CA ASN A 81 -23.45 12.59 -6.08
C ASN A 81 -24.27 11.51 -6.81
N GLU A 82 -24.28 10.26 -6.31
CA GLU A 82 -25.11 9.19 -6.87
C GLU A 82 -26.62 9.47 -6.70
N GLN A 83 -27.03 10.03 -5.57
CA GLN A 83 -28.43 10.44 -5.36
C GLN A 83 -28.85 11.58 -6.30
N LEU A 84 -27.94 12.52 -6.57
CA LEU A 84 -28.20 13.57 -7.57
C LEU A 84 -28.26 12.99 -8.98
N ALA A 85 -27.38 12.04 -9.30
CA ALA A 85 -27.40 11.33 -10.58
C ALA A 85 -28.72 10.59 -10.81
N ASP A 86 -29.30 9.96 -9.77
CA ASP A 86 -30.62 9.33 -9.85
C ASP A 86 -31.73 10.33 -10.19
N ALA A 87 -31.61 11.58 -9.74
CA ALA A 87 -32.57 12.63 -10.09
C ALA A 87 -32.41 13.17 -11.51
N ILE A 88 -31.16 13.21 -12.03
CA ILE A 88 -30.84 13.71 -13.37
C ILE A 88 -31.13 12.67 -14.46
N PHE A 89 -30.66 11.44 -14.26
CA PHE A 89 -30.68 10.37 -15.26
C PHE A 89 -31.78 9.33 -15.02
N GLY A 90 -32.36 9.30 -13.82
CA GLY A 90 -33.28 8.27 -13.36
C GLY A 90 -32.58 7.23 -12.47
N GLY A 91 -33.36 6.60 -11.59
CA GLY A 91 -32.85 5.65 -10.59
C GLY A 91 -32.02 4.51 -11.20
N GLY A 92 -30.75 4.43 -10.80
CA GLY A 92 -29.80 3.42 -11.27
C GLY A 92 -29.37 3.54 -12.74
N GLN A 93 -29.75 4.62 -13.42
CA GLN A 93 -29.30 4.91 -14.78
C GLN A 93 -28.07 5.80 -14.73
N ARG A 94 -27.02 5.43 -15.47
CA ARG A 94 -25.80 6.23 -15.58
C ARG A 94 -25.39 6.35 -17.05
N PRO A 95 -24.87 7.51 -17.47
CA PRO A 95 -24.31 7.64 -18.82
C PRO A 95 -23.08 6.72 -18.97
N PRO A 96 -22.73 6.31 -20.21
CA PRO A 96 -21.63 5.36 -20.45
C PRO A 96 -20.27 5.77 -19.90
N ALA A 97 -20.03 7.08 -19.75
CA ALA A 97 -18.78 7.62 -19.22
C ALA A 97 -18.75 7.77 -17.68
N TRP A 98 -19.83 7.45 -16.97
CA TRP A 98 -19.87 7.56 -15.50
C TRP A 98 -18.87 6.61 -14.84
N PHE A 99 -18.02 7.11 -13.95
CA PHE A 99 -16.99 6.30 -13.29
C PHE A 99 -17.55 5.59 -12.06
N GLY A 100 -18.28 6.31 -11.21
CA GLY A 100 -18.74 5.83 -9.92
C GLY A 100 -17.59 5.51 -8.94
N ALA A 101 -17.90 4.69 -7.92
CA ALA A 101 -16.92 4.27 -6.92
C ALA A 101 -16.07 3.09 -7.41
N THR A 102 -14.88 3.39 -7.92
CA THR A 102 -13.94 2.39 -8.46
C THR A 102 -12.79 2.05 -7.52
N SER A 103 -12.60 2.84 -6.47
CA SER A 103 -11.50 2.70 -5.50
C SER A 103 -11.94 3.16 -4.11
N ALA A 104 -11.32 2.59 -3.07
CA ALA A 104 -11.44 3.06 -1.70
C ALA A 104 -10.45 4.20 -1.38
N VAL A 105 -9.52 4.51 -2.29
CA VAL A 105 -8.55 5.61 -2.13
C VAL A 105 -9.29 6.95 -2.24
N PRO A 106 -9.32 7.80 -1.19
CA PRO A 106 -10.10 9.04 -1.17
C PRO A 106 -9.81 9.98 -2.34
N GLU A 107 -8.55 10.07 -2.76
CA GLU A 107 -8.13 10.94 -3.86
C GLU A 107 -8.73 10.48 -5.20
N ILE A 108 -8.74 9.15 -5.44
CA ILE A 108 -9.33 8.55 -6.64
C ILE A 108 -10.85 8.68 -6.61
N LEU A 109 -11.48 8.41 -5.47
CA LEU A 109 -12.92 8.52 -5.32
C LEU A 109 -13.38 9.97 -5.53
N ASN A 110 -12.71 10.95 -4.92
CA ASN A 110 -13.04 12.36 -5.09
C ASN A 110 -12.83 12.84 -6.54
N ARG A 111 -11.76 12.38 -7.21
CA ARG A 111 -11.55 12.62 -8.65
C ARG A 111 -12.72 12.08 -9.48
N ASN A 112 -13.17 10.85 -9.22
CA ASN A 112 -14.31 10.28 -9.94
C ASN A 112 -15.59 11.07 -9.70
N VAL A 113 -15.85 11.49 -8.44
CA VAL A 113 -16.98 12.38 -8.14
C VAL A 113 -16.90 13.66 -8.95
N ARG A 114 -15.73 14.30 -9.04
CA ARG A 114 -15.55 15.49 -9.87
C ARG A 114 -15.93 15.24 -11.32
N HIS A 115 -15.40 14.16 -11.91
CA HIS A 115 -15.68 13.81 -13.30
C HIS A 115 -17.18 13.60 -13.54
N ASP A 116 -17.79 12.78 -12.70
CA ASP A 116 -19.19 12.42 -12.81
C ASP A 116 -20.11 13.63 -12.62
N MET A 117 -19.72 14.55 -11.74
CA MET A 117 -20.41 15.80 -11.52
C MET A 117 -20.26 16.78 -12.70
N GLU A 118 -19.11 16.82 -13.37
CA GLU A 118 -18.95 17.57 -14.63
C GLU A 118 -19.83 16.99 -15.75
N LEU A 119 -19.93 15.65 -15.84
CA LEU A 119 -20.79 14.97 -16.81
C LEU A 119 -22.29 15.24 -16.54
N ALA A 120 -22.68 15.26 -15.27
CA ALA A 120 -24.01 15.67 -14.85
C ALA A 120 -24.29 17.14 -15.21
N ALA A 121 -23.35 18.05 -14.95
CA ALA A 121 -23.47 19.45 -15.33
C ALA A 121 -23.58 19.64 -16.85
N ASP A 122 -22.78 18.92 -17.64
CA ASP A 122 -22.85 18.95 -19.11
C ASP A 122 -24.19 18.46 -19.64
N THR A 123 -24.80 17.48 -18.97
CA THR A 123 -26.14 16.99 -19.34
C THR A 123 -27.20 18.06 -19.12
N ILE A 124 -27.11 18.84 -18.04
CA ILE A 124 -28.13 19.84 -17.68
C ILE A 124 -27.91 21.17 -18.43
N PHE A 125 -26.67 21.63 -18.55
CA PHE A 125 -26.33 22.97 -19.04
C PHE A 125 -25.61 22.99 -20.39
N GLY A 126 -25.07 21.86 -20.84
CA GLY A 126 -24.16 21.76 -21.98
C GLY A 126 -22.68 21.90 -21.59
N ALA A 127 -21.80 21.48 -22.49
CA ALA A 127 -20.35 21.32 -22.28
C ALA A 127 -19.61 22.56 -21.73
N ASP A 128 -20.06 23.77 -22.12
CA ASP A 128 -19.36 25.02 -21.84
C ASP A 128 -20.15 25.98 -20.93
N THR A 129 -21.25 25.50 -20.36
CA THR A 129 -22.09 26.33 -19.48
C THR A 129 -22.09 25.75 -18.08
N ARG A 130 -21.90 26.61 -17.08
CA ARG A 130 -21.95 26.24 -15.66
C ARG A 130 -22.87 27.19 -14.89
N PRO A 131 -23.52 26.72 -13.82
CA PRO A 131 -24.38 27.56 -13.02
C PRO A 131 -23.58 28.60 -12.23
N GLU A 132 -24.26 29.66 -11.78
CA GLU A 132 -23.66 30.65 -10.87
C GLU A 132 -23.19 29.97 -9.58
N GLY A 133 -21.99 30.34 -9.11
CA GLY A 133 -21.38 29.76 -7.90
C GLY A 133 -20.57 28.49 -8.14
N TRP A 134 -20.55 27.96 -9.37
CA TRP A 134 -19.69 26.84 -9.76
C TRP A 134 -18.22 27.25 -9.68
N ARG A 135 -17.45 26.55 -8.84
CA ARG A 135 -16.01 26.75 -8.66
C ARG A 135 -15.22 26.09 -9.78
N GLY A 136 -15.66 24.93 -10.25
CA GLY A 136 -14.98 24.21 -11.32
C GLY A 136 -13.76 23.43 -10.83
N SER A 137 -13.07 22.81 -11.79
CA SER A 137 -11.75 22.22 -11.61
C SER A 137 -11.02 22.19 -12.96
N ASP A 138 -9.80 21.65 -12.99
CA ASP A 138 -9.02 21.47 -14.20
C ASP A 138 -9.77 20.61 -15.23
N ASN A 139 -9.55 20.89 -16.52
CA ASN A 139 -10.25 20.21 -17.61
C ASN A 139 -9.91 18.71 -17.70
N ILE A 140 -8.85 18.25 -17.02
CA ILE A 140 -8.51 16.83 -16.93
C ILE A 140 -9.63 16.00 -16.31
N TYR A 141 -10.41 16.57 -15.40
CA TYR A 141 -11.52 15.86 -14.76
C TYR A 141 -12.73 15.70 -15.70
N ARG A 142 -12.74 16.31 -16.89
CA ARG A 142 -13.75 16.07 -17.92
C ARG A 142 -13.35 15.00 -18.93
N CYS A 143 -12.11 14.50 -18.83
CA CYS A 143 -11.57 13.51 -19.74
C CYS A 143 -11.86 12.09 -19.27
N ASP A 144 -11.67 11.12 -20.16
CA ASP A 144 -11.88 9.71 -19.84
C ASP A 144 -10.94 9.20 -18.73
N ARG A 145 -11.36 8.08 -18.13
CA ARG A 145 -10.70 7.47 -16.97
C ARG A 145 -9.25 7.08 -17.28
N THR A 146 -9.01 6.61 -18.49
CA THR A 146 -7.70 6.16 -18.96
C THR A 146 -6.71 7.32 -18.97
N LEU A 147 -7.10 8.46 -19.53
CA LEU A 147 -6.28 9.67 -19.51
C LEU A 147 -6.02 10.16 -18.08
N GLN A 148 -7.05 10.21 -17.23
CA GLN A 148 -6.88 10.63 -15.83
C GLN A 148 -5.91 9.71 -15.06
N ASN A 149 -5.96 8.40 -15.30
CA ASN A 149 -5.03 7.45 -14.73
C ASN A 149 -3.61 7.61 -15.28
N LEU A 150 -3.46 7.78 -16.60
CA LEU A 150 -2.16 8.06 -17.21
C LEU A 150 -1.48 9.30 -16.63
N VAL A 151 -2.21 10.41 -16.53
CA VAL A 151 -1.67 11.67 -15.96
C VAL A 151 -1.28 11.48 -14.51
N ARG A 152 -2.07 10.74 -13.72
CA ARG A 152 -1.74 10.41 -12.34
C ARG A 152 -0.46 9.58 -12.24
N LEU A 153 -0.30 8.55 -13.08
CA LEU A 153 0.89 7.70 -13.06
C LEU A 153 2.13 8.47 -13.53
N LEU A 154 2.01 9.34 -14.54
CA LEU A 154 3.08 10.25 -14.94
C LEU A 154 3.56 11.11 -13.78
N ASP A 155 2.64 11.73 -13.03
CA ASP A 155 3.01 12.59 -11.90
C ASP A 155 3.59 11.78 -10.73
N VAL A 156 2.90 10.72 -10.29
CA VAL A 156 3.25 9.99 -9.06
C VAL A 156 4.46 9.06 -9.22
N ILE A 157 4.60 8.39 -10.37
CA ILE A 157 5.65 7.38 -10.58
C ILE A 157 6.84 7.98 -11.32
N TYR A 158 6.57 8.79 -12.35
CA TYR A 158 7.60 9.26 -13.26
C TYR A 158 8.05 10.70 -12.97
N ASP A 159 7.45 11.37 -11.98
CA ASP A 159 7.71 12.78 -11.62
C ASP A 159 7.57 13.71 -12.84
N GLN A 160 6.59 13.41 -13.71
CA GLN A 160 6.28 14.16 -14.91
C GLN A 160 4.88 14.74 -14.83
N ARG A 161 4.82 16.08 -14.86
CA ARG A 161 3.55 16.81 -14.88
C ARG A 161 3.13 17.10 -16.30
N LEU A 162 1.84 16.93 -16.55
CA LEU A 162 1.22 17.31 -17.81
C LEU A 162 1.27 18.84 -17.99
N ASP A 163 1.89 19.33 -19.07
CA ASP A 163 2.00 20.77 -19.39
C ASP A 163 0.97 21.22 -20.45
N THR A 164 -0.16 20.52 -20.55
CA THR A 164 -1.21 20.88 -21.51
C THR A 164 -1.96 22.11 -21.01
N GLN A 165 -1.98 23.19 -21.79
CA GLN A 165 -2.68 24.42 -21.43
C GLN A 165 -4.20 24.18 -21.34
N GLN A 166 -4.81 24.61 -20.22
CA GLN A 166 -6.25 24.45 -19.96
C GLN A 166 -7.14 25.12 -21.03
N SER A 167 -6.66 26.15 -21.72
CA SER A 167 -7.42 26.87 -22.76
C SER A 167 -7.39 26.22 -24.15
N VAL A 168 -6.72 25.08 -24.33
CA VAL A 168 -6.63 24.40 -25.62
C VAL A 168 -8.00 23.85 -26.02
N ALA A 169 -8.41 24.11 -27.26
CA ALA A 169 -9.60 23.51 -27.83
C ALA A 169 -9.44 21.98 -27.87
N ASN A 170 -10.47 21.26 -27.41
CA ASN A 170 -10.43 19.81 -27.25
C ASN A 170 -9.29 19.34 -26.35
N TYR A 171 -9.26 19.90 -25.12
CA TYR A 171 -8.24 19.65 -24.10
C TYR A 171 -7.91 18.17 -23.93
N CYS A 172 -8.91 17.28 -23.85
CA CYS A 172 -8.66 15.85 -23.62
C CYS A 172 -7.85 15.18 -24.73
N VAL A 173 -8.07 15.54 -26.00
CA VAL A 173 -7.26 15.01 -27.10
C VAL A 173 -5.82 15.52 -27.02
N ALA A 174 -5.64 16.82 -26.73
CA ALA A 174 -4.31 17.40 -26.57
C ALA A 174 -3.55 16.81 -25.36
N ALA A 175 -4.25 16.63 -24.24
CA ALA A 175 -3.72 16.03 -23.02
C ALA A 175 -3.34 14.56 -23.22
N THR A 176 -4.18 13.78 -23.91
CA THR A 176 -3.85 12.40 -24.28
C THR A 176 -2.59 12.33 -25.12
N LEU A 177 -2.48 13.20 -26.12
CA LEU A 177 -1.32 13.24 -26.98
C LEU A 177 -0.04 13.61 -26.21
N ALA A 178 -0.11 14.60 -25.33
CA ALA A 178 1.01 15.00 -24.48
C ALA A 178 1.42 13.87 -23.52
N ALA A 179 0.49 13.33 -22.73
CA ALA A 179 0.76 12.24 -21.79
C ALA A 179 1.38 11.00 -22.48
N VAL A 180 0.83 10.61 -23.62
CA VAL A 180 1.31 9.48 -24.40
C VAL A 180 2.71 9.76 -24.98
N ASN A 181 2.99 10.99 -25.44
CA ASN A 181 4.32 11.37 -25.94
C ASN A 181 5.37 11.41 -24.83
N ASP A 182 5.01 11.83 -23.62
CA ASP A 182 5.89 11.87 -22.47
C ASP A 182 6.23 10.45 -21.97
N LEU A 183 5.25 9.54 -22.01
CA LEU A 183 5.44 8.16 -21.58
C LEU A 183 6.22 7.28 -22.59
N THR A 184 6.07 7.51 -23.89
CA THR A 184 6.70 6.65 -24.91
C THR A 184 8.22 6.51 -24.77
N PRO A 185 9.00 7.59 -24.58
CA PRO A 185 10.44 7.49 -24.37
C PRO A 185 10.80 6.64 -23.14
N ILE A 186 9.97 6.66 -22.11
CA ILE A 186 10.15 5.87 -20.89
C ILE A 186 9.92 4.39 -21.18
N LEU A 187 8.82 4.06 -21.87
CA LEU A 187 8.47 2.68 -22.22
C LEU A 187 9.43 2.04 -23.23
N PHE A 188 9.97 2.84 -24.15
CA PHE A 188 10.97 2.41 -25.14
C PHE A 188 12.41 2.77 -24.72
N ALA A 189 12.66 3.01 -23.43
CA ALA A 189 13.99 3.34 -22.93
C ALA A 189 14.96 2.15 -23.00
N SER A 190 14.46 0.92 -23.03
CA SER A 190 15.31 -0.28 -23.04
C SER A 190 16.11 -0.40 -24.34
N SER A 191 17.35 -0.87 -24.24
CA SER A 191 18.21 -1.10 -25.42
C SER A 191 17.64 -2.17 -26.35
N GLU A 192 16.92 -3.15 -25.81
CA GLU A 192 16.26 -4.21 -26.58
C GLU A 192 15.10 -3.64 -27.42
N SER A 193 14.22 -2.84 -26.80
CA SER A 193 13.12 -2.18 -27.50
C SER A 193 13.62 -1.28 -28.62
N GLN A 194 14.71 -0.53 -28.37
CA GLN A 194 15.30 0.34 -29.40
C GLN A 194 15.92 -0.46 -30.56
N ALA A 195 16.57 -1.59 -30.27
CA ALA A 195 17.16 -2.45 -31.29
C ALA A 195 16.09 -3.14 -32.16
N ALA A 196 14.89 -3.39 -31.62
CA ALA A 196 13.79 -4.02 -32.33
C ALA A 196 13.03 -3.07 -33.28
N LEU A 197 13.10 -1.74 -33.07
CA LEU A 197 12.31 -0.76 -33.82
C LEU A 197 12.47 -0.83 -35.36
N PRO A 198 13.68 -1.00 -35.96
CA PRO A 198 13.81 -1.13 -37.41
C PRO A 198 13.05 -2.34 -37.96
N THR A 199 13.16 -3.49 -37.29
CA THR A 199 12.45 -4.71 -37.69
C THR A 199 10.95 -4.58 -37.53
N LEU A 200 10.48 -3.94 -36.44
CA LEU A 200 9.06 -3.64 -36.22
C LEU A 200 8.52 -2.67 -37.29
N SER A 201 9.30 -1.66 -37.67
CA SER A 201 8.96 -0.71 -38.73
C SER A 201 8.86 -1.40 -40.10
N LEU A 202 9.75 -2.37 -40.36
CA LEU A 202 9.68 -3.18 -41.58
C LEU A 202 8.47 -4.12 -41.57
N ALA A 203 8.10 -4.68 -40.42
CA ALA A 203 6.89 -5.48 -40.28
C ALA A 203 5.62 -4.65 -40.54
N LEU A 204 5.54 -3.45 -39.96
CA LEU A 204 4.49 -2.48 -40.26
C LEU A 204 4.39 -2.22 -41.77
N ARG A 205 5.52 -1.98 -42.43
CA ARG A 205 5.58 -1.79 -43.88
C ARG A 205 5.05 -3.00 -44.65
N GLY A 206 5.45 -4.21 -44.26
CA GLY A 206 4.96 -5.44 -44.86
C GLY A 206 3.45 -5.57 -44.78
N ASP A 207 2.87 -5.18 -43.64
CA ASP A 207 1.43 -5.18 -43.42
C ASP A 207 0.70 -4.12 -44.26
N VAL A 208 1.29 -2.92 -44.44
CA VAL A 208 0.76 -1.90 -45.37
C VAL A 208 0.66 -2.45 -46.80
N GLU A 209 1.71 -3.13 -47.26
CA GLU A 209 1.72 -3.75 -48.60
C GLU A 209 0.67 -4.86 -48.73
N ARG A 210 0.48 -5.69 -47.70
CA ARG A 210 -0.53 -6.75 -47.71
C ARG A 210 -1.94 -6.19 -47.73
N LEU A 211 -2.21 -5.14 -46.96
CA LEU A 211 -3.52 -4.48 -47.00
C LEU A 211 -3.78 -3.87 -48.38
N ALA A 212 -2.78 -3.21 -48.97
CA ALA A 212 -2.89 -2.67 -50.32
C ALA A 212 -3.17 -3.78 -51.35
N ASP A 213 -2.50 -4.92 -51.26
CA ASP A 213 -2.76 -6.07 -52.14
C ASP A 213 -4.16 -6.65 -51.98
N GLU A 214 -4.70 -6.70 -50.76
CA GLU A 214 -6.05 -7.20 -50.49
C GLU A 214 -7.12 -6.25 -51.04
N VAL A 215 -6.95 -4.94 -50.84
CA VAL A 215 -7.96 -3.92 -51.20
C VAL A 215 -7.87 -3.51 -52.68
N LEU A 216 -6.65 -3.41 -53.24
CA LEU A 216 -6.42 -2.89 -54.60
C LEU A 216 -6.02 -3.97 -55.61
N GLY A 217 -5.73 -5.18 -55.13
CA GLY A 217 -5.17 -6.27 -55.92
C GLY A 217 -3.65 -6.27 -55.98
N LEU A 218 -3.09 -7.46 -56.24
CA LEU A 218 -1.65 -7.71 -56.20
C LEU A 218 -0.84 -6.74 -57.09
N GLY A 219 0.06 -5.99 -56.48
CA GLY A 219 0.99 -5.08 -57.16
C GLY A 219 0.36 -3.79 -57.69
N ASN A 220 -0.94 -3.56 -57.47
CA ASN A 220 -1.59 -2.31 -57.83
C ASN A 220 -1.38 -1.29 -56.71
N ARG A 221 -0.78 -0.14 -57.04
CA ARG A 221 -0.52 0.93 -56.06
C ARG A 221 -1.09 2.27 -56.51
N PRO A 222 -1.64 3.07 -55.58
CA PRO A 222 -2.15 4.39 -55.91
C PRO A 222 -1.03 5.36 -56.31
N PRO A 223 -1.36 6.47 -56.99
CA PRO A 223 -0.40 7.55 -57.23
C PRO A 223 0.19 8.07 -55.91
N GLY A 224 1.50 8.31 -55.88
CA GLY A 224 2.21 8.81 -54.70
C GLY A 224 2.72 7.73 -53.74
N TRP A 225 2.45 6.45 -54.01
CA TRP A 225 2.98 5.32 -53.23
C TRP A 225 4.51 5.28 -53.27
N ILE A 226 5.14 5.20 -52.10
CA ILE A 226 6.60 5.20 -52.00
C ILE A 226 7.15 3.77 -52.01
N GLY A 227 6.54 2.85 -51.24
CA GLY A 227 6.96 1.44 -51.24
C GLY A 227 8.36 1.19 -50.65
N ASN A 228 8.83 2.01 -49.71
CA ASN A 228 10.15 1.82 -49.10
C ASN A 228 10.19 0.52 -48.28
N ALA A 229 11.08 -0.41 -48.64
CA ALA A 229 11.24 -1.71 -47.97
C ALA A 229 12.65 -1.92 -47.37
N GLN A 230 13.43 -0.86 -47.20
CA GLN A 230 14.78 -0.94 -46.63
C GLN A 230 14.73 -0.81 -45.10
N GLU A 231 15.03 -1.89 -44.38
CA GLU A 231 14.94 -1.98 -42.90
C GLU A 231 15.64 -0.84 -42.16
N ASN A 232 16.84 -0.48 -42.60
CA ASN A 232 17.66 0.55 -41.96
C ASN A 232 17.51 1.94 -42.61
N SER A 233 16.49 2.14 -43.45
CA SER A 233 16.25 3.45 -44.05
C SER A 233 15.78 4.45 -42.97
N PRO A 234 16.41 5.63 -42.87
CA PRO A 234 15.98 6.65 -41.92
C PRO A 234 14.56 7.18 -42.22
N THR A 235 14.04 6.97 -43.43
CA THR A 235 12.69 7.40 -43.83
C THR A 235 11.66 6.29 -43.81
N LEU A 236 12.03 5.03 -43.52
CA LEU A 236 11.14 3.85 -43.66
C LEU A 236 9.76 4.09 -43.04
N ILE A 237 9.74 4.62 -41.82
CA ILE A 237 8.50 4.79 -41.07
C ILE A 237 7.67 5.99 -41.53
N GLY A 238 8.33 7.06 -41.98
CA GLY A 238 7.66 8.21 -42.58
C GLY A 238 7.06 7.84 -43.94
N ASP A 239 7.77 7.04 -44.73
CA ASP A 239 7.30 6.56 -46.03
C ASP A 239 6.12 5.59 -45.85
N ALA A 240 6.17 4.71 -44.85
CA ALA A 240 5.04 3.84 -44.50
C ALA A 240 3.83 4.65 -44.01
N SER A 241 4.05 5.69 -43.20
CA SER A 241 2.98 6.60 -42.75
C SER A 241 2.28 7.28 -43.93
N ASN A 242 3.04 7.82 -44.88
CA ASN A 242 2.48 8.43 -46.10
C ASN A 242 1.61 7.42 -46.87
N ASP A 243 2.09 6.19 -47.03
CA ASP A 243 1.36 5.15 -47.76
C ASP A 243 0.09 4.69 -47.01
N ILE A 244 0.10 4.67 -45.66
CA ILE A 244 -1.11 4.47 -44.84
C ILE A 244 -2.13 5.58 -45.07
N GLU A 245 -1.69 6.85 -45.08
CA GLU A 245 -2.58 7.99 -45.30
C GLU A 245 -3.19 7.98 -46.72
N ILE A 246 -2.45 7.50 -47.73
CA ILE A 246 -2.98 7.29 -49.09
C ILE A 246 -4.08 6.22 -49.09
N LEU A 247 -3.88 5.09 -48.41
CA LEU A 247 -4.94 4.07 -48.31
C LEU A 247 -6.14 4.58 -47.52
N ALA A 248 -5.92 5.35 -46.45
CA ALA A 248 -6.99 5.98 -45.67
C ALA A 248 -7.80 6.97 -46.52
N ASP A 249 -7.15 7.75 -47.38
CA ASP A 249 -7.84 8.65 -48.32
C ASP A 249 -8.69 7.89 -49.35
N LEU A 250 -8.28 6.68 -49.75
CA LEU A 250 -9.08 5.83 -50.64
C LEU A 250 -10.28 5.21 -49.94
N GLU A 251 -10.10 4.77 -48.70
CA GLU A 251 -11.14 4.10 -47.91
C GLU A 251 -12.18 5.11 -47.38
N PHE A 252 -11.73 6.21 -46.79
CA PHE A 252 -12.58 7.17 -46.09
C PHE A 252 -12.88 8.44 -46.88
N GLY A 253 -12.15 8.69 -47.97
CA GLY A 253 -12.14 9.95 -48.69
C GLY A 253 -11.08 10.92 -48.18
N SER A 254 -10.66 11.83 -49.06
CA SER A 254 -9.55 12.74 -48.77
C SER A 254 -9.81 13.64 -47.55
N GLY A 255 -8.89 13.59 -46.58
CA GLY A 255 -8.97 14.38 -45.35
C GLY A 255 -10.00 13.89 -44.32
N THR A 256 -10.71 12.80 -44.61
CA THR A 256 -11.64 12.17 -43.66
C THR A 256 -10.94 11.06 -42.91
N ARG A 257 -11.03 11.05 -41.58
CA ARG A 257 -10.46 9.98 -40.75
C ARG A 257 -11.50 9.49 -39.74
N PRO A 258 -11.46 8.21 -39.36
CA PRO A 258 -12.33 7.69 -38.31
C PRO A 258 -12.00 8.36 -36.97
N ALA A 259 -12.93 8.25 -36.03
CA ALA A 259 -12.67 8.64 -34.65
C ALA A 259 -11.43 7.90 -34.13
N GLN A 260 -10.68 8.55 -33.23
CA GLN A 260 -9.45 8.01 -32.63
C GLN A 260 -8.25 7.86 -33.57
N TRP A 261 -8.38 8.15 -34.88
CA TRP A 261 -7.22 8.19 -35.79
C TRP A 261 -6.12 9.05 -35.18
N SER A 262 -4.95 8.45 -34.96
CA SER A 262 -3.85 9.14 -34.31
C SER A 262 -3.29 10.20 -35.25
N THR A 263 -3.48 11.47 -34.90
CA THR A 263 -2.86 12.59 -35.60
C THR A 263 -1.42 12.74 -35.14
N PHE A 264 -0.53 12.92 -36.09
CA PHE A 264 0.91 12.90 -35.87
C PHE A 264 1.42 14.06 -34.99
N SER A 265 2.22 13.76 -33.96
CA SER A 265 2.97 14.78 -33.19
C SER A 265 4.26 14.30 -32.53
N GLY A 266 4.76 13.10 -32.87
CA GLY A 266 5.91 12.49 -32.20
C GLY A 266 7.25 12.84 -32.82
N THR A 267 8.32 12.94 -32.03
CA THR A 267 9.67 13.21 -32.54
C THR A 267 10.57 11.97 -32.64
N THR A 268 10.09 10.80 -32.19
CA THR A 268 10.89 9.57 -32.10
C THR A 268 10.29 8.42 -32.92
N ALA A 269 11.14 7.54 -33.44
CA ALA A 269 10.71 6.38 -34.24
C ALA A 269 9.74 5.45 -33.49
N ALA A 270 9.85 5.35 -32.15
CA ALA A 270 8.93 4.57 -31.33
C ALA A 270 7.50 5.12 -31.35
N ILE A 271 7.35 6.44 -31.20
CA ILE A 271 6.04 7.10 -31.26
C ILE A 271 5.44 6.91 -32.66
N TYR A 272 6.25 7.10 -33.71
CA TYR A 272 5.83 6.88 -35.09
C TYR A 272 5.32 5.45 -35.29
N TYR A 273 6.10 4.45 -34.88
CA TYR A 273 5.74 3.04 -35.04
C TYR A 273 4.41 2.75 -34.37
N ARG A 274 4.28 3.08 -33.08
CA ARG A 274 3.07 2.79 -32.31
C ARG A 274 1.82 3.44 -32.93
N ASN A 275 1.90 4.73 -33.25
CA ASN A 275 0.75 5.46 -33.78
C ASN A 275 0.36 4.95 -35.17
N MET A 276 1.33 4.67 -36.05
CA MET A 276 1.07 4.15 -37.39
C MET A 276 0.59 2.71 -37.36
N ARG A 277 1.09 1.91 -36.41
CA ARG A 277 0.62 0.55 -36.20
C ARG A 277 -0.85 0.53 -35.82
N TYR A 278 -1.25 1.37 -34.87
CA TYR A 278 -2.67 1.52 -34.49
C TYR A 278 -3.54 2.03 -35.65
N ASN A 279 -3.09 3.07 -36.37
CA ASN A 279 -3.83 3.59 -37.53
C ASN A 279 -4.02 2.52 -38.62
N LEU A 280 -3.00 1.68 -38.85
CA LEU A 280 -3.11 0.57 -39.81
C LEU A 280 -4.09 -0.52 -39.33
N GLU A 281 -4.13 -0.82 -38.03
CA GLU A 281 -5.15 -1.73 -37.48
C GLU A 281 -6.57 -1.17 -37.70
N LEU A 282 -6.81 0.11 -37.37
CA LEU A 282 -8.09 0.78 -37.60
C LEU A 282 -8.50 0.77 -39.09
N LEU A 283 -7.56 1.10 -39.97
CA LEU A 283 -7.80 1.11 -41.41
C LEU A 283 -8.15 -0.30 -41.91
N THR A 284 -7.47 -1.32 -41.41
CA THR A 284 -7.72 -2.71 -41.79
C THR A 284 -9.09 -3.18 -41.32
N ASP A 285 -9.49 -2.83 -40.09
CA ASP A 285 -10.82 -3.15 -39.56
C ASP A 285 -11.94 -2.47 -40.37
N SER A 286 -11.72 -1.25 -40.87
CA SER A 286 -12.68 -0.62 -41.80
C SER A 286 -12.75 -1.33 -43.13
N ALA A 287 -11.59 -1.57 -43.77
CA ALA A 287 -11.53 -2.06 -45.14
C ALA A 287 -11.96 -3.53 -45.26
N LEU A 288 -11.63 -4.38 -44.27
CA LEU A 288 -11.82 -5.83 -44.34
C LEU A 288 -12.81 -6.38 -43.29
N GLY A 289 -13.20 -5.57 -42.32
CA GLY A 289 -14.01 -5.97 -41.17
C GLY A 289 -13.20 -6.25 -39.91
N GLN A 290 -13.87 -6.10 -38.75
CA GLN A 290 -13.24 -6.21 -37.44
C GLN A 290 -12.55 -7.58 -37.25
N GLY A 291 -11.27 -7.55 -36.88
CA GLY A 291 -10.48 -8.75 -36.59
C GLY A 291 -10.06 -9.56 -37.83
N VAL A 292 -10.41 -9.12 -39.05
CA VAL A 292 -9.99 -9.76 -40.29
C VAL A 292 -8.65 -9.19 -40.72
N ARG A 293 -7.65 -10.06 -40.96
CA ARG A 293 -6.31 -9.65 -41.38
C ARG A 293 -5.87 -10.38 -42.65
N PRO A 294 -5.15 -9.71 -43.57
CA PRO A 294 -4.54 -10.37 -44.73
C PRO A 294 -3.63 -11.53 -44.32
N ARG A 295 -3.47 -12.49 -45.24
CA ARG A 295 -2.56 -13.62 -44.99
C ARG A 295 -1.12 -13.13 -44.78
N GLY A 296 -0.49 -13.63 -43.71
CA GLY A 296 0.90 -13.33 -43.35
C GLY A 296 1.08 -11.98 -42.66
N TRP A 297 0.00 -11.40 -42.13
CA TRP A 297 0.04 -10.25 -41.22
C TRP A 297 1.05 -10.46 -40.10
N GLN A 298 1.85 -9.43 -39.82
CA GLN A 298 2.96 -9.49 -38.88
C GLN A 298 2.63 -8.81 -37.54
N GLY A 299 1.62 -7.94 -37.50
CA GLY A 299 1.04 -7.40 -36.25
C GLY A 299 0.37 -8.50 -35.41
N VAL A 300 1.15 -9.14 -34.55
CA VAL A 300 0.68 -10.24 -33.69
C VAL A 300 0.32 -9.81 -32.28
N ASN A 301 0.76 -8.62 -31.85
CA ASN A 301 0.44 -8.10 -30.53
C ASN A 301 -1.00 -7.57 -30.50
N PRO A 302 -1.93 -8.16 -29.75
CA PRO A 302 -3.32 -7.73 -29.72
C PRO A 302 -3.49 -6.30 -29.19
N LEU A 303 -2.57 -5.85 -28.32
CA LEU A 303 -2.57 -4.49 -27.75
C LEU A 303 -2.40 -3.42 -28.83
N GLU A 304 -1.78 -3.74 -29.97
CA GLU A 304 -1.62 -2.80 -31.09
C GLU A 304 -2.93 -2.38 -31.75
N LYS A 305 -4.02 -3.13 -31.51
CA LYS A 305 -5.39 -2.79 -31.95
C LYS A 305 -6.09 -1.80 -31.03
N CYS A 306 -5.59 -1.64 -29.80
CA CYS A 306 -6.17 -0.79 -28.78
C CYS A 306 -5.68 0.66 -28.94
N THR A 307 -6.42 1.63 -28.38
CA THR A 307 -6.07 3.05 -28.55
C THR A 307 -4.68 3.34 -27.99
N VAL A 308 -3.96 4.33 -28.53
CA VAL A 308 -2.59 4.63 -28.06
C VAL A 308 -2.52 4.98 -26.57
N ALA A 309 -3.60 5.51 -26.00
CA ALA A 309 -3.74 5.75 -24.56
C ALA A 309 -3.91 4.42 -23.77
N GLU A 310 -4.71 3.48 -24.28
CA GLU A 310 -4.81 2.13 -23.71
C GLU A 310 -3.46 1.42 -23.71
N GLN A 311 -2.75 1.44 -24.83
CA GLN A 311 -1.41 0.84 -24.95
C GLN A 311 -0.43 1.44 -23.92
N ALA A 312 -0.46 2.78 -23.78
CA ALA A 312 0.35 3.51 -22.82
C ALA A 312 0.02 3.11 -21.37
N LEU A 313 -1.27 3.02 -21.02
CA LEU A 313 -1.69 2.69 -19.66
C LEU A 313 -1.30 1.26 -19.31
N VAL A 314 -1.56 0.31 -20.22
CA VAL A 314 -1.19 -1.10 -20.05
C VAL A 314 0.31 -1.21 -19.78
N ALA A 315 1.13 -0.61 -20.64
CA ALA A 315 2.58 -0.66 -20.47
C ALA A 315 3.06 -0.01 -19.15
N ALA A 316 2.42 1.08 -18.72
CA ALA A 316 2.71 1.69 -17.42
C ALA A 316 2.36 0.77 -16.25
N VAL A 317 1.20 0.12 -16.27
CA VAL A 317 0.81 -0.78 -15.16
C VAL A 317 1.57 -2.11 -15.18
N GLU A 318 1.93 -2.64 -16.35
CA GLU A 318 2.82 -3.81 -16.47
C GLU A 318 4.18 -3.50 -15.83
N SER A 319 4.77 -2.36 -16.20
CA SER A 319 6.09 -1.96 -15.73
C SER A 319 6.18 -1.67 -14.24
N ASN A 320 5.09 -1.18 -13.60
CA ASN A 320 5.13 -0.70 -12.22
C ASN A 320 4.38 -1.58 -11.22
N PHE A 321 3.41 -2.35 -11.68
CA PHE A 321 2.51 -3.10 -10.80
C PHE A 321 2.48 -4.60 -11.11
N GLY A 322 3.33 -5.08 -12.02
CA GLY A 322 3.37 -6.49 -12.40
C GLY A 322 2.06 -6.97 -13.02
N PHE A 323 1.34 -6.06 -13.70
CA PHE A 323 0.16 -6.47 -14.47
C PHE A 323 0.58 -7.51 -15.51
N VAL A 324 -0.19 -8.60 -15.60
CA VAL A 324 -0.03 -9.62 -16.63
C VAL A 324 -1.35 -9.71 -17.36
N GLN A 325 -1.31 -9.59 -18.68
CA GLN A 325 -2.49 -9.74 -19.52
C GLN A 325 -2.99 -11.17 -19.47
N ASP A 326 -4.31 -11.33 -19.41
CA ASP A 326 -4.95 -12.65 -19.45
C ASP A 326 -4.90 -13.20 -20.89
N GLU A 327 -4.14 -14.27 -21.09
CA GLU A 327 -4.00 -14.91 -22.40
C GLU A 327 -5.32 -15.45 -22.94
N THR A 328 -6.31 -15.71 -22.08
CA THR A 328 -7.61 -16.27 -22.48
C THR A 328 -8.50 -15.28 -23.22
N ILE A 329 -8.22 -13.97 -23.11
CA ILE A 329 -9.02 -12.92 -23.75
C ILE A 329 -8.41 -12.36 -25.04
N ILE A 330 -7.22 -12.81 -25.44
CA ILE A 330 -6.47 -12.29 -26.60
C ILE A 330 -7.28 -12.32 -27.90
N ASP A 331 -8.05 -13.38 -28.12
CA ASP A 331 -8.87 -13.56 -29.33
C ASP A 331 -10.29 -12.98 -29.19
N SER A 332 -10.60 -12.33 -28.06
CA SER A 332 -11.90 -11.72 -27.83
C SER A 332 -12.10 -10.47 -28.68
N LEU A 333 -13.31 -10.26 -29.22
CA LEU A 333 -13.69 -8.99 -29.85
C LEU A 333 -13.68 -7.82 -28.85
N ASP A 334 -13.84 -8.13 -27.56
CA ASP A 334 -13.82 -7.18 -26.45
C ASP A 334 -12.44 -7.08 -25.79
N TYR A 335 -11.37 -7.57 -26.44
CA TYR A 335 -10.03 -7.60 -25.86
C TYR A 335 -9.58 -6.23 -25.32
N CYS A 336 -9.75 -5.14 -26.09
CA CYS A 336 -9.32 -3.81 -25.67
C CYS A 336 -10.13 -3.29 -24.48
N SER A 337 -11.45 -3.50 -24.45
CA SER A 337 -12.29 -3.04 -23.34
C SER A 337 -12.02 -3.81 -22.04
N LEU A 338 -11.81 -5.14 -22.12
CA LEU A 338 -11.47 -5.99 -20.97
C LEU A 338 -10.07 -5.69 -20.42
N THR A 339 -9.10 -5.52 -21.31
CA THR A 339 -7.73 -5.15 -20.95
C THR A 339 -7.69 -3.76 -20.31
N LEU A 340 -8.40 -2.79 -20.91
CA LEU A 340 -8.49 -1.44 -20.39
C LEU A 340 -9.18 -1.38 -19.03
N PHE A 341 -10.25 -2.15 -18.83
CA PHE A 341 -10.93 -2.26 -17.54
C PHE A 341 -9.95 -2.73 -16.45
N SER A 342 -9.20 -3.79 -16.75
CA SER A 342 -8.21 -4.36 -15.83
C SER A 342 -7.07 -3.39 -15.54
N ALA A 343 -6.52 -2.74 -16.57
CA ALA A 343 -5.43 -1.78 -16.43
C ALA A 343 -5.86 -0.54 -15.63
N ASN A 344 -7.05 0.02 -15.89
CA ASN A 344 -7.60 1.11 -15.08
C ASN A 344 -7.84 0.70 -13.62
N ASN A 345 -8.34 -0.51 -13.40
CA ASN A 345 -8.56 -1.01 -12.05
C ASN A 345 -7.24 -1.11 -11.26
N ILE A 346 -6.18 -1.64 -11.88
CA ILE A 346 -4.86 -1.72 -11.26
C ILE A 346 -4.24 -0.34 -11.08
N ALA A 347 -4.41 0.57 -12.05
CA ALA A 347 -3.91 1.93 -11.94
C ALA A 347 -4.55 2.69 -10.77
N GLU A 348 -5.78 2.36 -10.37
CA GLU A 348 -6.49 3.02 -9.27
C GLU A 348 -6.38 2.27 -7.94
N ASN A 349 -6.25 0.96 -8.02
CA ASN A 349 -6.09 0.06 -6.89
C ASN A 349 -4.77 -0.70 -7.10
N PRO A 350 -3.62 0.01 -7.08
CA PRO A 350 -2.35 -0.65 -7.28
C PRO A 350 -2.19 -1.74 -6.22
N PRO A 351 -1.67 -2.91 -6.59
CA PRO A 351 -1.35 -3.93 -5.62
C PRO A 351 -0.47 -3.28 -4.56
N VAL A 352 -0.80 -3.53 -3.29
CA VAL A 352 0.05 -3.08 -2.18
C VAL A 352 1.45 -3.57 -2.52
N PRO A 353 2.46 -2.68 -2.61
CA PRO A 353 3.81 -3.12 -2.88
C PRO A 353 4.10 -4.28 -1.94
N GLU A 354 4.44 -5.45 -2.48
CA GLU A 354 5.17 -6.43 -1.71
C GLU A 354 6.43 -5.69 -1.31
N VAL A 355 6.44 -5.15 -0.08
CA VAL A 355 7.68 -4.76 0.54
C VAL A 355 8.52 -6.01 0.43
N VAL A 356 9.62 -5.93 -0.32
CA VAL A 356 10.61 -7.00 -0.34
C VAL A 356 11.15 -7.07 1.07
N GLU A 357 10.42 -7.80 1.90
CA GLU A 357 10.84 -8.31 3.18
C GLU A 357 12.08 -9.14 2.89
N GLY A 358 13.18 -8.79 3.53
CA GLY A 358 14.31 -9.70 3.58
C GLY A 358 13.80 -11.06 4.08
N GLU A 359 13.81 -12.05 3.19
CA GLU A 359 13.86 -13.48 3.49
C GLU A 359 12.74 -14.17 4.30
N THR A 360 11.62 -13.54 4.66
CA THR A 360 10.47 -14.30 5.21
C THR A 360 9.14 -13.68 4.79
N GLY A 361 8.59 -14.12 3.67
CA GLY A 361 7.32 -13.62 3.11
C GLY A 361 6.11 -13.92 3.99
N ASP A 362 5.84 -13.05 4.96
CA ASP A 362 4.61 -13.04 5.74
C ASP A 362 3.99 -11.62 5.69
N PRO A 363 2.92 -11.40 4.90
CA PRO A 363 2.28 -10.08 4.75
C PRO A 363 1.77 -9.47 6.08
N ASP A 364 1.75 -10.25 7.16
CA ASP A 364 1.45 -9.78 8.51
C ASP A 364 2.65 -9.10 9.21
N ALA A 365 3.89 -9.25 8.74
CA ALA A 365 5.08 -8.76 9.44
C ALA A 365 5.14 -7.24 9.58
N ARG A 366 4.57 -6.47 8.65
CA ARG A 366 4.46 -5.00 8.77
C ARG A 366 3.62 -4.54 9.97
N PHE A 367 2.69 -5.36 10.44
CA PHE A 367 1.87 -5.09 11.62
C PHE A 367 2.44 -5.72 12.89
N ILE A 368 3.59 -6.39 12.76
CA ILE A 368 4.31 -6.94 13.90
C ILE A 368 5.24 -5.87 14.47
N ALA A 369 5.10 -5.64 15.77
CA ALA A 369 5.93 -4.71 16.53
C ALA A 369 6.26 -5.30 17.89
N GLU A 370 7.12 -4.62 18.62
CA GLU A 370 7.55 -4.98 19.95
C GLU A 370 7.04 -3.96 20.96
N ALA A 371 6.61 -4.44 22.13
CA ALA A 371 6.30 -3.57 23.24
C ALA A 371 7.57 -2.89 23.78
N ARG A 372 7.39 -1.68 24.33
CA ARG A 372 8.38 -0.91 25.08
C ARG A 372 7.84 -0.69 26.49
N TYR A 373 7.52 -1.79 27.19
CA TYR A 373 6.85 -1.77 28.49
C TYR A 373 5.45 -1.15 28.42
N ALA A 374 4.58 -1.71 27.56
CA ALA A 374 3.25 -1.17 27.30
C ALA A 374 2.24 -1.59 28.38
N PHE A 375 1.42 -0.64 28.86
CA PHE A 375 0.29 -0.96 29.74
C PHE A 375 -0.81 -1.64 28.92
N THR A 376 -1.38 -2.71 29.46
CA THR A 376 -2.36 -3.56 28.77
C THR A 376 -3.73 -3.54 29.44
N TYR A 377 -4.78 -3.62 28.61
CA TYR A 377 -6.17 -3.55 29.06
C TYR A 377 -7.06 -4.53 28.29
N LEU A 378 -8.14 -5.04 28.91
CA LEU A 378 -9.15 -5.83 28.21
C LEU A 378 -10.21 -4.98 27.50
N ASP A 379 -10.24 -3.68 27.75
CA ASP A 379 -11.18 -2.77 27.10
C ASP A 379 -10.47 -1.54 26.56
N VAL A 380 -11.03 -0.99 25.48
CA VAL A 380 -10.49 0.18 24.79
C VAL A 380 -10.53 1.45 25.66
N ALA A 381 -11.40 1.49 26.68
CA ALA A 381 -11.50 2.60 27.63
C ALA A 381 -10.47 2.50 28.78
N ALA A 382 -9.59 1.49 28.73
CA ALA A 382 -8.51 1.28 29.68
C ALA A 382 -8.97 1.10 31.14
N LEU A 383 -10.13 0.47 31.35
CA LEU A 383 -10.73 0.26 32.67
C LEU A 383 -10.31 -1.06 33.33
N GLN A 384 -10.02 -2.08 32.54
CA GLN A 384 -9.70 -3.44 32.96
C GLN A 384 -8.22 -3.72 32.70
N TYR A 385 -7.37 -3.21 33.60
CA TYR A 385 -5.93 -3.35 33.52
C TYR A 385 -5.46 -4.79 33.69
N MET A 386 -4.57 -5.24 32.81
CA MET A 386 -4.04 -6.61 32.82
C MET A 386 -2.55 -6.70 33.10
N GLY A 387 -1.80 -5.61 33.26
CA GLY A 387 -0.35 -5.69 33.50
C GLY A 387 0.46 -4.89 32.50
N ILE A 388 1.78 -4.91 32.67
CA ILE A 388 2.74 -4.28 31.76
C ILE A 388 3.30 -5.36 30.83
N MET A 389 3.00 -5.26 29.55
CA MET A 389 3.61 -6.08 28.50
C MET A 389 5.11 -5.77 28.44
N PRO A 390 5.99 -6.76 28.67
CA PRO A 390 7.44 -6.54 28.75
C PRO A 390 8.02 -5.91 27.47
N GLY A 391 9.10 -5.15 27.64
CA GLY A 391 9.89 -4.65 26.51
C GLY A 391 10.38 -5.81 25.63
N GLY A 392 10.28 -5.65 24.30
CA GLY A 392 10.66 -6.68 23.33
C GLY A 392 9.61 -7.76 23.11
N THR A 393 8.47 -7.75 23.83
CA THR A 393 7.37 -8.67 23.55
C THR A 393 6.78 -8.35 22.19
N GLN A 394 6.92 -9.29 21.25
CA GLN A 394 6.40 -9.19 19.91
C GLN A 394 4.87 -9.37 19.93
N PHE A 395 4.17 -8.51 19.19
CA PHE A 395 2.74 -8.56 19.00
C PHE A 395 2.39 -8.16 17.57
N ARG A 396 1.22 -8.58 17.11
CA ARG A 396 0.59 -8.12 15.86
C ARG A 396 -0.50 -7.11 16.19
N ALA A 397 -0.46 -5.94 15.57
CA ALA A 397 -1.52 -4.93 15.67
C ALA A 397 -2.65 -5.24 14.68
N TRP A 398 -3.90 -5.05 15.11
CA TRP A 398 -5.09 -5.38 14.30
C TRP A 398 -5.97 -4.18 14.06
N TYR A 399 -6.28 -3.43 15.12
CA TYR A 399 -7.24 -2.33 15.07
C TYR A 399 -6.75 -1.15 15.88
N ARG A 400 -7.08 0.07 15.45
CA ARG A 400 -6.90 1.29 16.25
C ARG A 400 -8.24 1.81 16.79
N ASN A 401 -8.15 2.57 17.88
CA ASN A 401 -9.28 3.29 18.43
C ASN A 401 -9.59 4.57 17.61
N PHE A 402 -10.81 5.08 17.74
CA PHE A 402 -11.30 6.31 17.10
C PHE A 402 -11.04 7.55 17.99
N ASN A 403 -11.13 8.77 17.44
CA ASN A 403 -11.01 10.07 18.14
C ASN A 403 -9.71 10.32 18.94
N GLU A 404 -8.60 10.58 18.24
CA GLU A 404 -7.27 10.98 18.80
C GLU A 404 -6.64 10.02 19.83
N SER A 405 -7.27 8.88 20.10
CA SER A 405 -6.75 7.87 21.01
C SER A 405 -5.63 7.07 20.35
N ASN A 406 -4.49 6.94 21.04
CA ASN A 406 -3.37 6.10 20.60
C ASN A 406 -3.57 4.62 20.98
N MET A 407 -4.74 4.24 21.47
CA MET A 407 -5.05 2.86 21.84
C MET A 407 -5.23 2.00 20.58
N MET A 408 -4.65 0.80 20.59
CA MET A 408 -4.82 -0.22 19.57
C MET A 408 -5.07 -1.58 20.19
N PHE A 409 -5.84 -2.40 19.48
CA PHE A 409 -5.99 -3.82 19.78
C PHE A 409 -4.83 -4.59 19.13
N VAL A 410 -4.16 -5.39 19.95
CA VAL A 410 -3.01 -6.21 19.54
C VAL A 410 -3.20 -7.64 20.03
N SER A 411 -2.59 -8.60 19.35
CA SER A 411 -2.50 -9.97 19.82
C SER A 411 -1.08 -10.50 19.72
N GLY A 412 -0.73 -11.44 20.59
CA GLY A 412 0.52 -12.17 20.52
C GLY A 412 0.36 -13.53 21.17
N GLN A 413 1.48 -14.14 21.54
CA GLN A 413 1.47 -15.44 22.19
C GLN A 413 0.76 -15.32 23.56
N ASP A 414 -0.42 -15.94 23.67
CA ASP A 414 -1.26 -16.01 24.88
C ASP A 414 -1.87 -14.68 25.34
N PHE A 415 -2.06 -13.72 24.44
CA PHE A 415 -2.82 -12.50 24.76
C PHE A 415 -3.49 -11.87 23.54
N ALA A 416 -4.59 -11.17 23.80
CA ALA A 416 -5.23 -10.24 22.89
C ALA A 416 -5.80 -9.07 23.71
N VAL A 417 -5.13 -7.91 23.66
CA VAL A 417 -5.35 -6.80 24.59
C VAL A 417 -5.29 -5.45 23.89
N PHE A 418 -5.72 -4.41 24.57
CA PHE A 418 -5.53 -3.03 24.17
C PHE A 418 -4.25 -2.45 24.78
N ILE A 419 -3.43 -1.80 23.95
CA ILE A 419 -2.22 -1.07 24.36
C ILE A 419 -2.14 0.29 23.68
N ASP A 420 -1.41 1.23 24.27
CA ASP A 420 -1.13 2.53 23.66
C ASP A 420 0.12 2.43 22.75
N GLN A 421 -0.04 2.82 21.48
CA GLN A 421 0.99 2.75 20.44
C GLN A 421 2.30 3.42 20.83
N ARG A 422 2.27 4.48 21.66
CA ARG A 422 3.46 5.22 22.07
C ARG A 422 4.45 4.38 22.89
N PHE A 423 3.97 3.29 23.48
CA PHE A 423 4.79 2.34 24.24
C PHE A 423 5.18 1.13 23.39
N THR A 424 5.36 1.30 22.08
CA THR A 424 5.70 0.21 21.16
C THR A 424 6.74 0.65 20.14
N SER A 425 7.27 -0.30 19.36
CA SER A 425 8.10 -0.02 18.19
C SER A 425 7.29 0.23 16.91
N LEU A 426 5.96 0.09 16.94
CA LEU A 426 5.11 0.26 15.76
C LEU A 426 5.18 1.72 15.27
N PRO A 427 5.59 1.99 14.02
CA PRO A 427 5.62 3.36 13.48
C PRO A 427 4.23 4.00 13.49
N ARG A 428 4.19 5.33 13.60
CA ARG A 428 2.92 6.05 13.69
C ARG A 428 2.11 5.91 12.41
N GLU A 429 2.79 5.91 11.28
CA GLU A 429 2.22 5.78 9.94
C GLU A 429 1.53 4.42 9.77
N VAL A 430 2.13 3.35 10.32
CA VAL A 430 1.54 2.01 10.31
C VAL A 430 0.33 1.93 11.23
N PHE A 431 0.41 2.56 12.41
CA PHE A 431 -0.72 2.65 13.33
C PHE A 431 -1.90 3.41 12.71
N ASP A 432 -1.67 4.55 12.07
CA ASP A 432 -2.74 5.36 11.46
C ASP A 432 -3.41 4.61 10.28
N GLY A 433 -2.67 3.69 9.64
CA GLY A 433 -3.18 2.77 8.61
C GLY A 433 -3.93 1.55 9.14
N LEU A 434 -3.99 1.31 10.46
CA LEU A 434 -4.79 0.21 11.02
C LEU A 434 -6.29 0.48 10.84
N PRO A 435 -7.11 -0.54 10.54
CA PRO A 435 -8.56 -0.43 10.57
C PRO A 435 -9.09 0.00 11.94
N THR A 436 -10.23 0.70 11.97
CA THR A 436 -10.87 1.15 13.23
C THR A 436 -11.71 0.04 13.86
N LEU A 437 -11.98 0.15 15.17
CA LEU A 437 -12.86 -0.77 15.93
C LEU A 437 -14.37 -0.63 15.62
N GLU A 438 -14.76 0.19 14.65
CA GLU A 438 -16.17 0.43 14.35
C GLU A 438 -16.86 -0.83 13.81
N GLY A 439 -17.96 -1.23 14.43
CA GLY A 439 -18.69 -2.45 14.08
C GLY A 439 -18.01 -3.76 14.50
N ILE A 440 -16.82 -3.70 15.09
CA ILE A 440 -16.02 -4.87 15.46
C ILE A 440 -15.81 -4.90 16.99
N ARG A 441 -16.15 -6.03 17.62
CA ARG A 441 -15.84 -6.30 19.03
C ARG A 441 -14.80 -7.41 19.09
N PRO A 442 -13.50 -7.07 19.16
CA PRO A 442 -12.46 -8.08 19.23
C PRO A 442 -12.56 -8.85 20.56
N LEU A 443 -12.27 -10.15 20.50
CA LEU A 443 -12.20 -10.98 21.70
C LEU A 443 -10.90 -10.65 22.45
N THR A 444 -11.03 -10.15 23.68
CA THR A 444 -9.90 -9.77 24.52
C THR A 444 -9.65 -10.81 25.60
N PHE A 445 -8.39 -11.21 25.78
CA PHE A 445 -7.95 -12.11 26.85
C PHE A 445 -6.46 -11.83 27.15
N CYS A 446 -5.98 -12.24 28.31
CA CYS A 446 -4.58 -12.05 28.68
C CYS A 446 -4.18 -13.21 29.59
N ASP A 447 -3.59 -14.24 28.98
CA ASP A 447 -3.11 -15.45 29.65
C ASP A 447 -1.57 -15.53 29.69
N ALA A 448 -0.90 -14.56 29.07
CA ALA A 448 0.55 -14.41 29.10
C ALA A 448 1.08 -14.22 30.54
N PHE A 449 2.30 -14.65 30.80
CA PHE A 449 2.88 -14.68 32.15
C PHE A 449 2.96 -13.31 32.86
N TRP A 450 2.90 -12.20 32.10
CA TRP A 450 2.89 -10.83 32.62
C TRP A 450 1.48 -10.27 32.86
N CYS A 451 0.46 -11.02 32.46
CA CYS A 451 -0.93 -10.72 32.76
C CYS A 451 -1.20 -10.83 34.27
N ASN A 452 -2.07 -9.96 34.79
CA ASN A 452 -2.31 -9.73 36.21
C ASN A 452 -1.08 -9.24 37.01
N GLY A 453 -0.10 -8.62 36.34
CA GLY A 453 1.02 -7.94 36.98
C GLY A 453 0.56 -6.87 37.98
N PRO A 454 1.38 -6.52 39.00
CA PRO A 454 0.98 -5.58 40.05
C PRO A 454 0.44 -4.29 39.43
N GLY A 455 -0.78 -3.92 39.84
CA GLY A 455 -1.46 -2.72 39.35
C GLY A 455 -0.55 -1.49 39.44
N PRO A 456 -0.69 -0.51 38.52
CA PRO A 456 -0.01 0.77 38.70
C PRO A 456 -0.36 1.29 40.10
N THR A 457 0.66 1.56 40.91
CA THR A 457 0.43 2.16 42.24
C THR A 457 -0.40 3.42 42.01
N PRO A 458 -1.54 3.60 42.72
CA PRO A 458 -2.42 4.73 42.47
C PRO A 458 -1.59 5.99 42.54
N THR A 459 -1.49 6.73 41.43
CA THR A 459 -0.77 7.99 41.40
C THR A 459 -1.47 8.92 42.40
N PRO A 460 -0.83 9.30 43.51
CA PRO A 460 -1.38 10.33 44.36
C PRO A 460 -1.34 11.62 43.57
N THR A 461 -2.49 12.26 43.44
CA THR A 461 -2.61 13.65 43.04
C THR A 461 -1.81 14.50 44.02
N GLY A 462 -0.57 14.87 43.66
CA GLY A 462 0.21 15.86 44.40
C GLY A 462 1.73 15.69 44.33
N GLY A 463 2.36 16.42 43.41
CA GLY A 463 3.67 17.07 43.55
C GLY A 463 4.94 16.25 43.88
N GLY A 464 5.84 16.11 42.89
CA GLY A 464 7.31 16.11 43.13
C GLY A 464 8.16 15.10 42.34
N PRO A 465 8.56 15.37 41.07
CA PRO A 465 9.26 14.40 40.21
C PRO A 465 10.79 14.63 40.12
N LEU A 466 11.51 14.76 41.24
CA LEU A 466 12.98 14.87 41.19
C LEU A 466 13.74 13.98 42.18
N LEU A 467 13.11 13.53 43.28
CA LEU A 467 13.76 12.61 44.23
C LEU A 467 13.65 11.12 43.85
N ALA A 468 12.65 10.74 43.04
CA ALA A 468 12.41 9.34 42.67
C ALA A 468 13.36 8.83 41.56
N LEU A 469 13.87 9.72 40.70
CA LEU A 469 14.81 9.35 39.64
C LEU A 469 16.21 8.98 40.17
N ILE A 470 16.56 9.38 41.40
CA ILE A 470 17.88 9.12 41.99
C ILE A 470 17.94 7.73 42.64
N ASN A 471 16.81 7.09 42.97
CA ASN A 471 16.79 5.82 43.72
C ASN A 471 16.50 4.55 42.89
N ALA A 472 16.24 4.64 41.58
CA ALA A 472 15.85 3.49 40.74
C ALA A 472 17.00 2.86 39.93
N ALA A 473 18.27 3.22 40.17
CA ALA A 473 19.40 2.81 39.33
C ALA A 473 20.19 1.59 39.85
N THR A 474 19.53 0.49 40.23
CA THR A 474 20.26 -0.79 40.45
C THR A 474 19.49 -1.97 39.86
N PRO A 475 19.99 -2.63 38.79
CA PRO A 475 19.37 -3.85 38.27
C PRO A 475 19.40 -4.98 39.31
N PRO A 476 18.38 -5.86 39.33
CA PRO A 476 18.33 -7.01 40.25
C PRO A 476 19.53 -7.94 40.01
N ALA A 477 20.05 -8.54 41.08
CA ALA A 477 21.24 -9.38 41.01
C ALA A 477 20.95 -10.69 40.26
N THR A 478 21.62 -10.90 39.13
CA THR A 478 21.56 -12.17 38.37
C THR A 478 22.74 -13.07 38.73
N VAL A 479 22.52 -14.38 38.79
CA VAL A 479 23.55 -15.40 39.01
C VAL A 479 23.68 -16.25 37.74
N SER A 480 24.89 -16.36 37.18
CA SER A 480 25.10 -17.25 36.03
C SER A 480 25.45 -18.67 36.46
N ALA A 481 24.90 -19.66 35.77
CA ALA A 481 25.21 -21.07 36.01
C ALA A 481 26.69 -21.38 35.75
N GLN A 482 27.32 -20.73 34.76
CA GLN A 482 28.77 -20.87 34.53
C GLN A 482 29.59 -20.38 35.72
N GLN A 483 29.23 -19.25 36.34
CA GLN A 483 29.95 -18.74 37.52
C GLN A 483 29.76 -19.66 38.73
N VAL A 484 28.56 -20.20 38.94
CA VAL A 484 28.29 -21.18 40.01
C VAL A 484 29.04 -22.48 39.77
N ALA A 485 29.08 -22.96 38.52
CA ALA A 485 29.84 -24.13 38.11
C ALA A 485 31.34 -23.96 38.42
N GLN A 486 31.91 -22.82 38.03
CA GLN A 486 33.33 -22.52 38.24
C GLN A 486 33.69 -22.28 39.71
N ALA A 487 32.84 -21.57 40.46
CA ALA A 487 33.07 -21.28 41.87
C ALA A 487 32.94 -22.52 42.77
N GLY A 488 32.03 -23.45 42.43
CA GLY A 488 31.78 -24.67 43.19
C GLY A 488 32.47 -25.93 42.65
N ALA A 489 33.27 -25.82 41.59
CA ALA A 489 33.81 -26.95 40.82
C ALA A 489 32.73 -27.98 40.41
N LYS A 490 31.55 -27.47 40.01
CA LYS A 490 30.39 -28.29 39.61
C LYS A 490 30.35 -28.48 38.11
N ALA A 491 29.86 -29.63 37.66
CA ALA A 491 29.61 -29.86 36.24
C ALA A 491 28.29 -29.20 35.80
N GLN A 492 28.35 -28.35 34.77
CA GLN A 492 27.15 -27.80 34.16
C GLN A 492 26.49 -28.86 33.27
N VAL A 493 25.19 -29.07 33.46
CA VAL A 493 24.36 -30.00 32.69
C VAL A 493 23.10 -29.27 32.19
N SER A 494 22.40 -29.86 31.21
CA SER A 494 21.13 -29.33 30.68
C SER A 494 19.92 -29.96 31.36
N TRP A 495 18.73 -29.40 31.10
CA TRP A 495 17.45 -29.77 31.70
C TRP A 495 17.12 -31.27 31.64
N ASN A 496 17.58 -32.00 30.63
CA ASN A 496 17.35 -33.44 30.49
C ASN A 496 18.08 -34.28 31.56
N TYR A 497 19.01 -33.69 32.30
CA TYR A 497 19.65 -34.28 33.48
C TYR A 497 18.85 -33.99 34.76
N ILE A 498 17.75 -33.23 34.72
CA ILE A 498 16.91 -32.97 35.88
C ILE A 498 15.78 -33.98 35.94
N ARG A 499 15.72 -34.75 37.02
CA ARG A 499 14.59 -35.61 37.34
C ARG A 499 13.56 -34.81 38.13
N VAL A 500 12.34 -34.77 37.61
CA VAL A 500 11.22 -34.02 38.20
C VAL A 500 10.21 -35.01 38.76
N THR A 501 9.97 -34.96 40.07
CA THR A 501 8.90 -35.73 40.72
C THR A 501 7.73 -34.80 40.99
N TYR A 502 6.62 -34.98 40.28
CA TYR A 502 5.41 -34.16 40.41
C TYR A 502 4.61 -34.59 41.65
N LEU A 503 4.27 -33.63 42.51
CA LEU A 503 3.58 -33.88 43.77
C LEU A 503 2.16 -33.34 43.80
N LEU A 504 1.95 -32.12 43.32
CA LEU A 504 0.64 -31.47 43.31
C LEU A 504 0.54 -30.48 42.14
N ASP A 505 -0.39 -30.75 41.23
CA ASP A 505 -0.78 -29.84 40.16
C ASP A 505 -1.79 -28.80 40.65
N ARG A 506 -1.58 -27.54 40.28
CA ARG A 506 -2.46 -26.39 40.55
C ARG A 506 -2.83 -25.71 39.24
N PRO A 507 -3.68 -26.35 38.41
CA PRO A 507 -4.06 -25.82 37.11
C PRO A 507 -4.69 -24.43 37.21
N GLU A 508 -5.35 -24.10 38.32
CA GLU A 508 -5.93 -22.78 38.59
C GLU A 508 -4.91 -21.64 38.64
N THR A 509 -3.64 -21.93 38.95
CA THR A 509 -2.55 -20.95 38.98
C THR A 509 -1.47 -21.23 37.94
N GLY A 510 -1.66 -22.25 37.09
CA GLY A 510 -0.67 -22.67 36.10
C GLY A 510 0.66 -23.14 36.72
N THR A 511 0.63 -23.64 37.97
CA THR A 511 1.83 -24.06 38.71
C THR A 511 1.74 -25.51 39.18
N VAL A 512 2.91 -26.07 39.48
CA VAL A 512 3.04 -27.42 40.04
C VAL A 512 4.12 -27.46 41.10
N GLN A 513 3.86 -28.24 42.13
CA GLN A 513 4.83 -28.53 43.18
C GLN A 513 5.63 -29.78 42.80
N VAL A 514 6.95 -29.60 42.70
CA VAL A 514 7.87 -30.64 42.25
C VAL A 514 9.02 -30.83 43.22
N ALA A 515 9.40 -32.08 43.46
CA ALA A 515 10.69 -32.42 44.05
C ALA A 515 11.72 -32.64 42.94
N LEU A 516 12.90 -32.04 43.09
CA LEU A 516 13.93 -32.01 42.04
C LEU A 516 15.20 -32.76 42.44
N GLU A 517 15.75 -33.49 41.48
CA GLU A 517 17.07 -34.09 41.55
C GLU A 517 17.84 -33.82 40.26
N ILE A 518 19.16 -33.75 40.35
CA ILE A 518 20.06 -33.51 39.21
C ILE A 518 20.97 -34.72 39.00
N CYS A 519 21.00 -35.23 37.78
CA CYS A 519 21.53 -36.56 37.47
C CYS A 519 22.91 -36.48 36.79
N ALA A 520 23.66 -37.59 36.87
CA ALA A 520 24.92 -37.74 36.18
C ALA A 520 24.77 -37.95 34.67
N GLU A 521 23.63 -38.50 34.25
CA GLU A 521 23.33 -38.91 32.89
C GLU A 521 21.86 -38.63 32.55
N PRO A 522 21.51 -38.40 31.27
CA PRO A 522 20.11 -38.15 30.85
C PRO A 522 19.16 -39.32 31.08
N ALA A 523 19.68 -40.53 31.31
CA ALA A 523 18.87 -41.69 31.66
C ALA A 523 18.29 -41.61 33.10
N GLN A 524 18.70 -40.62 33.90
CA GLN A 524 18.17 -40.29 35.23
C GLN A 524 18.24 -41.43 36.27
N ILE A 525 19.27 -42.28 36.15
CA ILE A 525 19.49 -43.44 37.03
C ILE A 525 20.22 -43.04 38.34
N ALA A 526 21.27 -42.23 38.23
CA ALA A 526 22.08 -41.76 39.36
C ALA A 526 21.94 -40.25 39.52
N CYS A 527 21.20 -39.81 40.55
CA CYS A 527 20.87 -38.41 40.78
C CYS A 527 21.20 -37.97 42.21
N GLU A 528 21.48 -36.68 42.38
CA GLU A 528 21.68 -36.02 43.68
C GLU A 528 20.55 -35.01 43.93
N PRO A 529 20.18 -34.76 45.20
CA PRO A 529 19.16 -33.77 45.53
C PRO A 529 19.53 -32.36 45.03
N VAL A 530 18.53 -31.63 44.55
CA VAL A 530 18.68 -30.19 44.30
C VAL A 530 18.69 -29.44 45.63
N LEU A 531 19.79 -28.76 45.90
CA LEU A 531 20.02 -28.02 47.14
C LEU A 531 19.42 -26.62 47.06
N ARG A 532 19.50 -25.98 45.88
CA ARG A 532 19.09 -24.60 45.67
C ARG A 532 18.55 -24.37 44.26
N VAL A 533 17.58 -23.46 44.14
CA VAL A 533 17.11 -22.91 42.86
C VAL A 533 17.16 -21.39 42.92
N PHE A 534 17.92 -20.75 42.04
CA PHE A 534 17.94 -19.29 41.90
C PHE A 534 17.13 -18.87 40.67
N ASP A 535 16.24 -17.89 40.82
CA ASP A 535 15.41 -17.36 39.74
C ASP A 535 15.97 -16.00 39.28
N ASN A 536 16.56 -16.00 38.09
CA ASN A 536 17.19 -14.81 37.52
C ASN A 536 16.18 -13.77 37.03
N SER A 537 14.91 -14.14 36.85
CA SER A 537 13.87 -13.17 36.44
C SER A 537 13.54 -12.16 37.54
N ILE A 538 13.63 -12.60 38.79
CA ILE A 538 13.35 -11.78 40.00
C ILE A 538 14.61 -11.51 40.83
N GLY A 539 15.74 -12.12 40.49
CA GLY A 539 17.02 -11.96 41.17
C GLY A 539 17.02 -12.53 42.60
N GLN A 540 16.27 -13.60 42.85
CA GLN A 540 16.10 -14.19 44.18
C GLN A 540 16.14 -15.72 44.16
N GLU A 541 16.50 -16.32 45.31
CA GLU A 541 16.43 -17.77 45.52
C GLU A 541 14.97 -18.21 45.73
N LYS A 542 14.52 -19.24 45.00
CA LYS A 542 13.20 -19.82 45.21
C LYS A 542 13.20 -20.61 46.52
N ALA A 543 12.36 -20.19 47.46
CA ALA A 543 12.21 -20.88 48.73
C ALA A 543 11.61 -22.29 48.51
N ALA A 544 12.20 -23.30 49.17
CA ALA A 544 11.58 -24.62 49.26
C ALA A 544 10.31 -24.53 50.11
N ILE A 545 9.17 -24.95 49.55
CA ILE A 545 7.84 -24.80 50.16
C ILE A 545 7.57 -25.96 51.13
N SER A 546 8.14 -27.13 50.85
CA SER A 546 8.05 -28.31 51.71
C SER A 546 9.21 -29.28 51.40
N GLN A 547 9.21 -30.45 52.04
CA GLN A 547 10.11 -31.56 51.73
C GLN A 547 9.32 -32.84 51.45
N TYR A 548 9.76 -33.61 50.46
CA TYR A 548 9.19 -34.90 50.09
C TYR A 548 10.31 -35.92 49.93
N ASN A 549 10.29 -37.00 50.73
CA ASN A 549 11.33 -38.04 50.77
C ASN A 549 12.77 -37.48 50.91
N GLY A 550 12.94 -36.40 51.66
CA GLY A 550 14.24 -35.74 51.87
C GLY A 550 14.68 -34.81 50.73
N LEU A 551 13.85 -34.62 49.71
CA LEU A 551 14.07 -33.66 48.61
C LEU A 551 13.31 -32.35 48.89
N ASN A 552 13.91 -31.22 48.53
CA ASN A 552 13.25 -29.92 48.58
C ASN A 552 12.17 -29.83 47.49
N VAL A 553 10.99 -29.35 47.88
CA VAL A 553 9.86 -29.14 46.99
C VAL A 553 9.77 -27.67 46.61
N TYR A 554 9.69 -27.42 45.31
CA TYR A 554 9.60 -26.08 44.74
C TYR A 554 8.33 -25.95 43.91
N GLU A 555 7.80 -24.74 43.81
CA GLU A 555 6.68 -24.45 42.92
C GLU A 555 7.20 -23.78 41.64
N PHE A 556 6.84 -24.39 40.52
CA PHE A 556 7.21 -23.95 39.19
C PHE A 556 5.99 -23.82 38.30
N THR A 557 6.05 -22.93 37.33
CA THR A 557 5.12 -22.93 36.18
C THR A 557 5.46 -24.08 35.24
N TYR A 558 4.49 -24.52 34.44
CA TYR A 558 4.74 -25.49 33.38
C TYR A 558 5.63 -24.89 32.26
N GLY A 559 6.29 -25.75 31.49
CA GLY A 559 7.08 -25.39 30.32
C GLY A 559 8.60 -25.43 30.52
N TYR A 560 9.31 -24.92 29.51
CA TYR A 560 10.76 -24.77 29.53
C TYR A 560 11.17 -23.45 30.19
N ILE A 561 12.06 -23.51 31.18
CA ILE A 561 12.47 -22.34 31.96
C ILE A 561 13.99 -22.21 31.86
N THR A 562 14.47 -21.11 31.28
CA THR A 562 15.90 -20.84 31.02
C THR A 562 16.51 -19.75 31.92
N ASN A 563 15.67 -19.06 32.70
CA ASN A 563 16.10 -18.01 33.63
C ASN A 563 16.25 -18.53 35.06
N VAL A 564 16.70 -19.77 35.23
CA VAL A 564 16.89 -20.39 36.55
C VAL A 564 18.27 -21.02 36.67
N VAL A 565 18.79 -21.11 37.89
CA VAL A 565 19.99 -21.88 38.22
C VAL A 565 19.61 -22.95 39.22
N VAL A 566 19.55 -24.20 38.78
CA VAL A 566 19.22 -25.37 39.59
C VAL A 566 20.52 -26.03 40.03
N GLU A 567 20.76 -26.08 41.34
CA GLU A 567 22.06 -26.44 41.90
C GLU A 567 21.97 -27.67 42.80
N GLY A 568 22.75 -28.71 42.48
CA GLY A 568 23.00 -29.88 43.33
C GLY A 568 24.36 -29.82 44.01
N THR A 569 24.78 -30.92 44.63
CA THR A 569 26.08 -31.02 45.32
C THR A 569 27.27 -30.89 44.37
N THR A 570 27.22 -31.57 43.23
CA THR A 570 28.31 -31.65 42.24
C THR A 570 27.93 -31.12 40.86
N ARG A 571 26.66 -30.74 40.65
CA ARG A 571 26.14 -30.30 39.35
C ARG A 571 25.31 -29.03 39.44
N VAL A 572 25.19 -28.34 38.30
CA VAL A 572 24.32 -27.17 38.13
C VAL A 572 23.67 -27.20 36.75
N SER A 573 22.43 -26.76 36.65
CA SER A 573 21.72 -26.54 35.39
C SER A 573 21.28 -25.09 35.27
N SER A 574 21.33 -24.55 34.05
CA SER A 574 20.81 -23.22 33.69
C SER A 574 19.37 -23.25 33.21
N ASP A 575 18.78 -24.44 33.11
CA ASP A 575 17.45 -24.63 32.58
C ASP A 575 16.76 -25.85 33.22
N ILE A 576 15.43 -25.87 33.13
CA ILE A 576 14.58 -26.96 33.57
C ILE A 576 13.34 -27.06 32.68
N TRP A 577 12.84 -28.27 32.48
CA TRP A 577 11.55 -28.51 31.82
C TRP A 577 10.54 -29.08 32.83
N ILE A 578 9.38 -28.45 32.95
CA ILE A 578 8.29 -28.87 33.81
C ILE A 578 7.09 -29.22 32.93
N SER A 579 6.75 -30.50 32.84
CA SER A 579 5.68 -30.98 31.98
C SER A 579 4.30 -30.57 32.50
N ASP A 580 3.47 -30.08 31.59
CA ASP A 580 2.03 -29.88 31.83
C ASP A 580 1.34 -31.21 32.18
N PRO A 581 0.36 -31.25 33.09
CA PRO A 581 -0.37 -32.48 33.43
C PRO A 581 -1.11 -33.11 32.25
N THR A 582 -1.45 -32.35 31.20
CA THR A 582 -2.13 -32.85 29.99
C THR A 582 -1.21 -33.67 29.07
N ILE A 583 0.11 -33.57 29.25
CA ILE A 583 1.12 -34.27 28.45
C ILE A 583 1.87 -35.35 29.25
N ARG A 584 1.45 -35.61 30.49
CA ARG A 584 2.07 -36.56 31.43
C ARG A 584 1.40 -37.93 31.45
#